data_AF-A0AA43H0G6-F1
#
_entry.id   AF-A0AA43H0G6-F1
#
_cell.length_a   1.000
_cell.length_b   1.000
_cell.length_c   1.000
_cell.angle_alpha   90.00
_cell.angle_beta   90.00
_cell.angle_gamma   90.00
#
_symmetry.space_group_name_H-M   'P 1'
#
loop_
_entity.id
_entity.type
_entity.pdbx_description
1 polymer ?
#
loop_
_entity_poly.entity_id
_entity_poly.type
_entity_poly.pdbx_seq_one_letter_code
_entity_poly.pdbx_strand_id
1 'polypeptide(L)' 'MRTKYVIRQLVQKALDIKKLTPEIENEINSELTQMGHISDVDYEALELLMAEMDAGRVKLVPSWGY' A
#
# COMPACT_ATOMS: atom_id res chain seq x y z
N MET A 1 -3.13 -8.60 -18.42
CA MET A 1 -2.02 -9.11 -17.58
C MET A 1 -2.23 -8.57 -16.18
N ARG A 2 -2.53 -9.40 -15.17
CA ARG A 2 -2.42 -8.95 -13.78
C ARG A 2 -0.94 -8.77 -13.51
N THR A 3 -0.52 -7.53 -13.36
CA THR A 3 0.89 -7.17 -13.21
C THR A 3 1.40 -7.80 -11.92
N LYS A 4 2.48 -8.58 -11.97
CA LYS A 4 3.11 -9.20 -10.79
C LYS A 4 3.59 -8.22 -9.71
N TYR A 5 3.41 -6.92 -9.91
CA TYR A 5 4.02 -5.84 -9.14
C TYR A 5 3.02 -4.79 -8.65
N VAL A 6 1.72 -5.12 -8.61
CA VAL A 6 0.67 -4.15 -8.26
C VAL A 6 0.85 -3.63 -6.82
N ILE A 7 1.07 -4.49 -5.83
CA ILE A 7 1.26 -4.08 -4.43
C ILE A 7 2.45 -3.12 -4.31
N ARG A 8 3.62 -3.49 -4.83
CA ARG A 8 4.80 -2.62 -4.82
C ARG A 8 4.56 -1.27 -5.51
N GLN A 9 3.83 -1.23 -6.62
CA GLN A 9 3.51 0.04 -7.30
C GLN A 9 2.60 0.93 -6.47
N LEU A 10 1.62 0.33 -5.78
CA LEU A 10 0.69 1.04 -4.90
C LEU A 10 1.40 1.59 -3.66
N VAL A 11 2.27 0.79 -3.06
CA VAL A 11 3.16 1.21 -1.98
C VAL A 11 4.03 2.37 -2.43
N GLN A 12 4.73 2.24 -3.56
CA GLN A 12 5.60 3.29 -4.06
C GLN A 12 4.82 4.59 -4.28
N LYS A 13 3.62 4.49 -4.86
CA LYS A 13 2.73 5.63 -5.04
C LYS A 13 2.39 6.30 -3.71
N ALA A 14 2.07 5.53 -2.66
CA ALA A 14 1.78 6.08 -1.33
C ALA A 14 2.99 6.79 -0.71
N LEU A 15 4.19 6.22 -0.88
CA LEU A 15 5.45 6.81 -0.42
C LEU A 15 5.76 8.11 -1.17
N ASP A 16 5.61 8.13 -2.49
CA ASP A 16 5.88 9.30 -3.33
C ASP A 16 4.97 10.48 -2.97
N ILE A 17 3.68 10.23 -2.76
CA ILE A 17 2.71 11.26 -2.37
C ILE A 17 2.68 11.51 -0.86
N LYS A 18 3.47 10.74 -0.07
CA LYS A 18 3.53 10.76 1.40
C LYS A 18 2.17 10.58 2.08
N LYS A 19 1.26 9.84 1.43
CA LYS A 19 -0.10 9.62 1.88
C LYS A 19 -0.57 8.23 1.51
N LEU A 20 -1.16 7.53 2.46
CA LEU A 20 -1.96 6.34 2.19
C LEU A 20 -3.40 6.79 2.01
N THR A 21 -3.87 6.82 0.76
CA THR A 21 -5.27 7.17 0.45
C THR A 21 -6.15 5.93 0.56
N PRO A 22 -7.47 6.10 0.80
CA PRO A 22 -8.40 4.98 0.89
C PRO A 22 -8.42 4.12 -0.38
N GLU A 23 -8.23 4.75 -1.55
CA GLU A 23 -8.14 4.05 -2.83
C GLU A 23 -6.92 3.13 -2.88
N ILE A 24 -5.73 3.64 -2.50
CA ILE A 24 -4.50 2.85 -2.48
C ILE A 24 -4.60 1.72 -1.46
N GLU A 25 -5.11 2.01 -0.25
CA GLU A 25 -5.32 1.02 0.80
C GLU A 25 -6.28 -0.09 0.34
N ASN A 26 -7.40 0.26 -0.28
CA ASN A 26 -8.38 -0.70 -0.79
C ASN A 26 -7.82 -1.57 -1.91
N GLU A 27 -7.04 -1.00 -2.83
CA GLU A 27 -6.39 -1.78 -3.89
C GLU A 27 -5.33 -2.73 -3.32
N ILE A 28 -4.50 -2.29 -2.37
CA ILE A 28 -3.54 -3.15 -1.67
C ILE A 28 -4.27 -4.32 -0.99
N ASN A 29 -5.34 -4.04 -0.24
CA ASN A 29 -6.12 -5.06 0.47
C ASN A 29 -6.82 -6.04 -0.49
N SER A 30 -7.33 -5.54 -1.61
CA SER A 30 -7.96 -6.38 -2.65
C SER A 30 -6.94 -7.33 -3.29
N GLU A 31 -5.75 -6.84 -3.62
CA GLU A 31 -4.69 -7.68 -4.19
C GLU A 31 -4.18 -8.71 -3.18
N LEU A 32 -3.95 -8.33 -1.92
CA LEU A 32 -3.59 -9.26 -0.84
C LEU A 32 -4.63 -10.37 -0.68
N THR A 33 -5.91 -10.00 -0.66
CA THR A 33 -7.04 -10.96 -0.56
C THR A 33 -7.07 -11.90 -1.76
N GLN A 34 -6.82 -11.40 -2.97
CA GLN A 34 -6.86 -12.21 -4.19
C GLN A 34 -5.64 -13.13 -4.34
N MET A 35 -4.44 -12.68 -3.94
CA MET A 35 -3.24 -13.50 -4.02
C MET A 35 -3.24 -14.61 -2.96
N GLY A 36 -3.70 -14.31 -1.73
CA GLY A 36 -3.70 -15.24 -0.60
C GLY A 36 -2.29 -15.64 -0.09
N HIS A 37 -1.25 -15.11 -0.72
CA HIS A 37 0.16 -15.19 -0.33
C HIS A 37 0.87 -13.94 -0.86
N ILE A 38 1.99 -13.56 -0.26
CA ILE A 38 2.76 -12.38 -0.64
C ILE A 38 4.20 -12.79 -0.96
N SER A 39 4.80 -12.16 -1.98
CA SER A 39 6.22 -12.35 -2.28
C SER A 39 7.09 -11.60 -1.28
N ASP A 40 8.33 -12.05 -1.04
CA ASP A 40 9.27 -11.36 -0.14
C ASP A 40 9.44 -9.88 -0.52
N VAL A 41 9.46 -9.58 -1.82
CA VAL A 41 9.63 -8.22 -2.35
C VAL A 41 8.41 -7.34 -2.07
N ASP A 42 7.19 -7.88 -2.19
CA ASP A 42 5.98 -7.12 -1.85
C ASP A 42 5.84 -6.97 -0.33
N TYR A 43 6.32 -7.95 0.45
CA TYR A 43 6.38 -7.87 1.90
C TYR A 43 7.31 -6.75 2.38
N GLU A 44 8.55 -6.69 1.85
CA GLU A 44 9.50 -5.61 2.14
C GLU A 44 8.93 -4.22 1.81
N ALA A 45 8.19 -4.12 0.70
CA ALA A 45 7.55 -2.86 0.32
C ALA A 45 6.49 -2.43 1.37
N LEU A 46 5.63 -3.35 1.80
CA LEU A 46 4.63 -3.06 2.83
C LEU A 46 5.27 -2.71 4.19
N GLU A 47 6.33 -3.42 4.57
CA GLU A 47 7.09 -3.13 5.79
C GLU A 47 7.67 -1.70 5.77
N LEU A 48 8.23 -1.28 4.63
CA LEU A 48 8.70 0.09 4.44
C LEU A 48 7.55 1.10 4.60
N LEU A 49 6.39 0.85 3.98
CA LEU A 49 5.23 1.74 4.12
C LEU A 49 4.81 1.90 5.57
N MET A 50 4.74 0.81 6.33
CA MET A 50 4.40 0.83 7.76
C MET A 50 5.44 1.63 8.57
N ALA A 51 6.74 1.41 8.33
CA ALA A 51 7.80 2.14 9.01
C ALA A 51 7.74 3.66 8.73
N GLU A 52 7.41 4.05 7.50
CA GLU A 52 7.22 5.45 7.10
C GLU A 52 5.97 6.09 7.73
N MET A 53 4.91 5.31 7.92
CA MET A 53 3.71 5.74 8.64
C MET A 53 3.98 5.92 10.13
N ASP A 54 4.66 4.97 10.77
CA ASP A 54 5.04 5.05 12.19
C ASP A 54 5.99 6.21 12.47
N ALA A 55 6.88 6.52 11.52
CA ALA A 55 7.72 7.71 11.58
C ALA A 55 6.99 9.03 11.27
N GLY A 56 5.69 8.98 10.94
CA GLY A 56 4.88 10.14 10.60
C GLY A 56 5.21 10.80 9.26
N ARG A 57 6.03 10.14 8.42
CA ARG A 57 6.41 10.63 7.08
C ARG A 57 5.31 10.39 6.06
N VAL A 58 4.55 9.31 6.22
CA VAL A 58 3.33 9.01 5.45
C VAL A 58 2.11 9.20 6.34
N LYS A 59 1.10 9.93 5.85
CA LYS A 59 -0.15 10.13 6.57
C LYS A 59 -1.26 9.25 6.01
N LEU A 60 -1.98 8.57 6.89
CA LEU A 60 -3.25 7.94 6.53
C LEU A 60 -4.28 9.06 6.27
N VAL A 61 -4.86 9.06 5.07
CA VAL A 61 -5.94 9.97 4.73
C VAL A 61 -7.25 9.21 4.92
N PRO A 62 -8.08 9.57 5.92
CA PRO A 62 -9.35 8.91 6.10
C PRO A 62 -10.26 9.17 4.89
N SER A 63 -11.03 8.16 4.47
CA SER A 63 -12.23 8.40 3.67
C SER A 63 -13.23 9.11 4.58
N TRP A 64 -13.48 10.39 4.32
CA TRP A 64 -14.64 11.05 4.91
C TRP A 64 -15.86 10.42 4.22
N GLY A 65 -16.44 9.39 4.85
CA GLY A 65 -17.70 8.83 4.42
C GLY A 65 -18.76 9.92 4.44
N TYR A 66 -19.27 10.28 3.27
CA TYR A 66 -20.51 11.02 3.09
C TYR A 66 -21.61 10.04 2.67
#